data_AF-A0A9E4WM04-F1
#
_entry.id   AF-A0A9E4WM04-F1
#
_cell.length_a   1.000
_cell.length_b   1.000
_cell.length_c   1.000
_cell.angle_alpha   90.00
_cell.angle_beta   90.00
_cell.angle_gamma   90.00
#
_symmetry.space_group_name_H-M   'P 1'
#
loop_
_entity.id
_entity.type
_entity.pdbx_description
1 polymer ?
#
loop_
_entity_poly.entity_id
_entity_poly.type
_entity_poly.pdbx_seq_one_letter_code
_entity_poly.pdbx_strand_id
1 'polypeptide(L)'
;MLVADVSRDYVQTVMLPDDTAYDQLLHQLAALEARGRRALELERVEQGNVETKFELDLRYRGQSFELRLPLSEQFLDSFHRAHEREYGYRDEATPVEIVNLRVQVIGRVEKPKLPSETFEPRPDPSTELGERPVTLGGPGNPIRSTPFFEGTLLHAGHRIAGPALISYPDTTVLLDSRDSAKVDAHRNLLQYSERVTRELLAEIPDGTYRFSQFMDDDGVTTEPAEVRVAITIEVDQAVVDFGGTCSQREGNINAVYAIIVSAVIYAFRCLLGLDVPSNSGCMAPITVSAPKGSLVNARAPAAVAAGNVETSQRIVDCLLGALAQACPGRIPAASQGTMNNLTIGGWDPERERPFAYYETVAGGVGARPGKDGASAIHTHMTNTLNTPTEALEFAYPLRVRRYEIRSGSGGAGRYSGGDGVIREIELLTDAHVTILSERQRFRPYGLAGGESGRVGKNRLLHGDQVEDLPGKVSVQAQQGDRIRIETPGAGGHGSPKRR
;
A
#
# COMPACT_ATOMS: atom_id res chain seq x y z
N MET A 1 -8.46 5.96 17.61
CA MET A 1 -9.21 4.92 18.35
C MET A 1 -10.55 5.43 18.92
N LEU A 2 -10.72 6.73 19.22
CA LEU A 2 -11.94 7.31 19.83
C LEU A 2 -13.20 7.43 18.94
N VAL A 3 -13.13 7.11 17.64
CA VAL A 3 -14.24 7.27 16.68
C VAL A 3 -14.67 5.96 16.03
N ALA A 4 -14.04 4.85 16.40
CA ALA A 4 -14.39 3.54 15.90
C ALA A 4 -15.62 3.03 16.64
N ASP A 5 -16.64 2.61 15.89
CA ASP A 5 -17.78 1.90 16.46
C ASP A 5 -17.33 0.50 16.91
N VAL A 6 -17.95 -0.03 17.97
CA VAL A 6 -17.66 -1.40 18.40
C VAL A 6 -18.43 -2.34 17.49
N SER A 7 -17.74 -3.16 16.74
CA SER A 7 -18.38 -4.07 15.79
C SER A 7 -18.10 -5.53 16.15
N ARG A 8 -19.13 -6.36 16.02
CA ARG A 8 -19.04 -7.81 16.15
C ARG A 8 -19.60 -8.45 14.88
N ASP A 9 -18.69 -9.02 14.11
CA ASP A 9 -19.00 -9.72 12.87
C ASP A 9 -19.19 -11.22 13.15
N TYR A 10 -20.33 -11.74 12.72
CA TYR A 10 -20.62 -13.16 12.72
C TYR A 10 -20.91 -13.61 11.30
N VAL A 11 -20.43 -14.81 11.01
CA VAL A 11 -20.57 -15.43 9.70
C VAL A 11 -21.01 -16.85 9.93
N GLN A 12 -22.05 -17.25 9.22
CA GLN A 12 -22.46 -18.64 9.12
C GLN A 12 -22.43 -19.02 7.65
N THR A 13 -21.57 -19.98 7.32
CA THR A 13 -21.56 -20.58 6.01
C THR A 13 -22.80 -21.44 5.84
N VAL A 14 -23.50 -21.21 4.74
CA VAL A 14 -24.71 -21.92 4.32
C VAL A 14 -24.56 -22.24 2.84
N MET A 15 -25.30 -23.22 2.33
CA MET A 15 -25.34 -23.48 0.88
C MET A 15 -26.80 -23.54 0.48
N LEU A 16 -27.42 -22.37 0.42
CA LEU A 16 -28.85 -22.23 0.17
C LEU A 16 -29.12 -21.81 -1.28
N PRO A 17 -30.19 -22.32 -1.91
CA PRO A 17 -30.59 -21.92 -3.25
C PRO A 17 -31.15 -20.48 -3.27
N ASP A 18 -31.21 -19.89 -4.46
CA ASP A 18 -31.76 -18.56 -4.70
C ASP A 18 -33.25 -18.42 -4.43
N ASP A 19 -34.01 -19.51 -4.54
CA ASP A 19 -35.42 -19.58 -4.17
C ASP A 19 -35.67 -19.64 -2.65
N THR A 20 -34.62 -19.53 -1.83
CA THR A 20 -34.77 -19.48 -0.38
C THR A 20 -35.58 -18.27 0.05
N ALA A 21 -36.68 -18.53 0.75
CA ALA A 21 -37.56 -17.48 1.24
C ALA A 21 -36.82 -16.46 2.12
N TYR A 22 -37.09 -15.17 1.90
CA TYR A 22 -36.52 -14.09 2.69
C TYR A 22 -36.70 -14.27 4.20
N ASP A 23 -37.88 -14.72 4.62
CA ASP A 23 -38.19 -15.01 6.03
C ASP A 23 -37.32 -16.13 6.63
N GLN A 24 -36.94 -17.11 5.80
CA GLN A 24 -36.05 -18.19 6.21
C GLN A 24 -34.61 -17.67 6.42
N LEU A 25 -34.13 -16.78 5.54
CA LEU A 25 -32.82 -16.13 5.69
C LEU A 25 -32.78 -15.26 6.93
N LEU A 26 -33.82 -14.44 7.14
CA LEU A 26 -33.97 -13.62 8.35
C LEU A 26 -33.97 -14.47 9.61
N HIS A 27 -34.70 -15.58 9.63
CA HIS A 27 -34.75 -16.46 10.80
C HIS A 27 -33.38 -17.03 11.15
N GLN A 28 -32.56 -17.41 10.17
CA GLN A 28 -31.20 -17.91 10.43
C GLN A 28 -30.26 -16.78 10.92
N LEU A 29 -30.36 -15.60 10.33
CA LEU A 29 -29.58 -14.43 10.75
C LEU A 29 -29.96 -13.94 12.15
N ALA A 30 -31.21 -14.14 12.59
CA ALA A 30 -31.67 -13.75 13.93
C ALA A 30 -30.87 -14.41 15.06
N ALA A 31 -30.43 -15.66 14.88
CA ALA A 31 -29.60 -16.34 15.87
C ALA A 31 -28.18 -15.72 15.98
N LEU A 32 -27.61 -15.32 14.84
CA LEU A 32 -26.31 -14.64 14.78
C LEU A 32 -26.40 -13.22 15.32
N GLU A 33 -27.48 -12.50 15.02
CA GLU A 33 -27.78 -11.20 15.61
C GLU A 33 -27.90 -11.28 17.12
N ALA A 34 -28.69 -12.22 17.65
CA ALA A 34 -28.84 -12.41 19.09
C ALA A 34 -27.50 -12.66 19.78
N ARG A 35 -26.62 -13.43 19.14
CA ARG A 35 -25.26 -13.68 19.63
C ARG A 35 -24.41 -12.42 19.63
N GLY A 36 -24.47 -11.60 18.58
CA GLY A 36 -23.73 -10.34 18.51
C GLY A 36 -24.26 -9.26 19.44
N ARG A 37 -25.59 -9.15 19.59
CA ARG A 37 -26.21 -8.26 20.59
C ARG A 37 -25.79 -8.64 22.00
N ARG A 38 -25.80 -9.92 22.34
CA ARG A 38 -25.32 -10.42 23.64
C ARG A 38 -23.84 -10.13 23.87
N ALA A 39 -22.99 -10.22 22.84
CA ALA A 39 -21.58 -9.88 22.95
C ALA A 39 -21.39 -8.37 23.23
N LEU A 40 -22.13 -7.51 22.54
CA LEU A 40 -22.11 -6.07 22.79
C LEU A 40 -22.67 -5.69 24.18
N GLU A 41 -23.68 -6.41 24.68
CA GLU A 41 -24.20 -6.26 26.05
C GLU A 41 -23.13 -6.57 27.10
N LEU A 42 -22.36 -7.65 26.90
CA LEU A 42 -21.25 -8.00 27.80
C LEU A 42 -20.16 -6.92 27.81
N GLU A 43 -20.01 -6.21 26.69
CA GLU A 43 -19.14 -5.04 26.54
C GLU A 43 -19.78 -3.72 26.99
N ARG A 44 -20.99 -3.79 27.58
CA ARG A 44 -21.75 -2.67 28.14
C ARG A 44 -22.16 -1.60 27.11
N VAL A 45 -22.37 -1.99 25.85
CA VAL A 45 -22.96 -1.11 24.83
C VAL A 45 -24.47 -1.02 25.06
N GLU A 46 -25.03 0.19 25.12
CA GLU A 46 -26.48 0.40 25.29
C GLU A 46 -27.27 -0.13 24.08
N GLN A 47 -28.33 -0.90 24.34
CA GLN A 47 -29.12 -1.55 23.28
C GLN A 47 -29.77 -0.57 22.28
N GLY A 48 -30.02 0.69 22.69
CA GLY A 48 -30.60 1.73 21.83
C GLY A 48 -29.67 2.25 20.73
N ASN A 49 -28.36 1.96 20.82
CA ASN A 49 -27.33 2.40 19.87
C ASN A 49 -26.77 1.24 19.03
N VAL A 50 -27.50 0.14 18.89
CA VAL A 50 -27.05 -1.03 18.15
C VAL A 50 -27.69 -1.06 16.76
N GLU A 51 -26.86 -0.93 15.73
CA GLU A 51 -27.23 -1.15 14.33
C GLU A 51 -26.80 -2.54 13.91
N THR A 52 -27.73 -3.34 13.39
CA THR A 52 -27.42 -4.63 12.80
C THR A 52 -27.44 -4.50 11.30
N LYS A 53 -26.36 -4.93 10.64
CA LYS A 53 -26.34 -5.13 9.20
C LYS A 53 -26.42 -6.61 8.91
N PHE A 54 -27.39 -6.97 8.08
CA PHE A 54 -27.55 -8.30 7.53
C PHE A 54 -26.98 -8.28 6.12
N GLU A 55 -26.05 -9.17 5.86
CA GLU A 55 -25.43 -9.30 4.55
C GLU A 55 -25.45 -10.76 4.12
N LEU A 56 -25.53 -10.95 2.80
CA LEU A 56 -25.43 -12.24 2.14
C LEU A 56 -24.18 -12.23 1.28
N ASP A 57 -23.40 -13.29 1.35
CA ASP A 57 -22.42 -13.57 0.31
C ASP A 57 -23.07 -14.47 -0.73
N LEU A 58 -23.19 -13.97 -1.95
CA LEU A 58 -23.93 -14.58 -3.05
C LEU A 58 -23.00 -14.84 -4.22
N ARG A 59 -23.23 -15.90 -4.98
CA ARG A 59 -22.50 -16.18 -6.21
C ARG A 59 -23.38 -16.93 -7.20
N TYR A 60 -23.10 -16.88 -8.48
CA TYR A 60 -23.71 -17.85 -9.39
C TYR A 60 -23.19 -19.25 -9.10
N ARG A 61 -24.05 -20.26 -9.21
CA ARG A 61 -23.67 -21.66 -9.03
C ARG A 61 -22.50 -22.00 -9.95
N GLY A 62 -21.43 -22.55 -9.38
CA GLY A 62 -20.19 -22.86 -10.08
C GLY A 62 -19.16 -21.73 -10.11
N GLN A 63 -19.49 -20.53 -9.62
CA GLN A 63 -18.49 -19.49 -9.37
C GLN A 63 -17.72 -19.76 -8.08
N SER A 64 -16.48 -19.25 -8.02
CA SER A 64 -15.62 -19.38 -6.84
C SER A 64 -15.61 -18.12 -5.96
N PHE A 65 -16.04 -16.98 -6.48
CA PHE A 65 -16.03 -15.71 -5.76
C PHE A 65 -17.44 -15.26 -5.42
N GLU A 66 -17.61 -14.80 -4.19
CA GLU A 66 -18.88 -14.28 -3.69
C GLU A 66 -18.91 -12.76 -3.76
N LEU A 67 -20.09 -12.21 -4.01
CA LEU A 67 -20.41 -10.81 -3.79
C LEU A 67 -21.17 -10.67 -2.49
N ARG A 68 -20.63 -9.83 -1.61
CA ARG A 68 -21.31 -9.43 -0.39
C ARG A 68 -22.32 -8.33 -0.67
N LEU A 69 -23.56 -8.56 -0.27
CA LEU A 69 -24.65 -7.62 -0.47
C LEU A 69 -25.50 -7.51 0.79
N PRO A 70 -26.04 -6.31 1.08
CA PRO A 70 -27.07 -6.17 2.10
C PRO A 70 -28.25 -7.09 1.79
N LEU A 71 -28.73 -7.78 2.82
CA LEU A 71 -29.97 -8.55 2.73
C LEU A 71 -31.12 -7.60 2.37
N SER A 72 -31.93 -8.01 1.39
CA SER A 72 -33.18 -7.33 1.00
C SER A 72 -34.13 -8.35 0.39
N GLU A 73 -35.43 -8.05 0.30
CA GLU A 73 -36.38 -8.92 -0.39
C GLU A 73 -36.03 -9.11 -1.88
N GLN A 74 -35.27 -8.18 -2.45
CA GLN A 74 -34.80 -8.19 -3.83
C GLN A 74 -33.31 -8.55 -3.91
N PHE A 75 -32.80 -9.38 -3.00
CA PHE A 75 -31.37 -9.67 -2.93
C PHE A 75 -30.84 -10.30 -4.22
N LEU A 76 -31.65 -11.08 -4.94
CA LEU A 76 -31.27 -11.66 -6.24
C LEU A 76 -31.06 -10.61 -7.33
N ASP A 77 -32.03 -9.72 -7.52
CA ASP A 77 -31.91 -8.62 -8.49
C ASP A 77 -30.77 -7.65 -8.09
N SER A 78 -30.62 -7.41 -6.78
CA SER A 78 -29.49 -6.65 -6.24
C SER A 78 -28.16 -7.36 -6.50
N PHE A 79 -28.14 -8.69 -6.45
CA PHE A 79 -26.99 -9.50 -6.84
C PHE A 79 -26.69 -9.41 -8.31
N HIS A 80 -27.67 -9.58 -9.19
CA HIS A 80 -27.46 -9.42 -10.62
C HIS A 80 -26.93 -8.03 -10.97
N ARG A 81 -27.48 -6.96 -10.40
CA ARG A 81 -26.96 -5.59 -10.59
C ARG A 81 -25.56 -5.39 -10.01
N ALA A 82 -25.29 -5.94 -8.84
CA ALA A 82 -23.97 -5.83 -8.23
C ALA A 82 -22.93 -6.63 -9.00
N HIS A 83 -23.31 -7.80 -9.50
CA HIS A 83 -22.50 -8.64 -10.36
C HIS A 83 -22.24 -7.95 -11.71
N GLU A 84 -23.24 -7.30 -12.30
CA GLU A 84 -23.08 -6.48 -13.50
C GLU A 84 -22.17 -5.28 -13.25
N ARG A 85 -22.25 -4.65 -12.08
CA ARG A 85 -21.38 -3.52 -11.71
C ARG A 85 -19.93 -3.95 -11.42
N GLU A 86 -19.74 -5.05 -10.71
CA GLU A 86 -18.42 -5.53 -10.26
C GLU A 86 -17.70 -6.28 -11.39
N TYR A 87 -18.42 -7.16 -12.09
CA TYR A 87 -17.86 -8.07 -13.09
C TYR A 87 -18.29 -7.77 -14.52
N GLY A 88 -19.09 -6.72 -14.74
CA GLY A 88 -19.46 -6.24 -16.08
C GLY A 88 -20.55 -7.03 -16.79
N TYR A 89 -21.13 -8.06 -16.16
CA TYR A 89 -22.23 -8.84 -16.70
C TYR A 89 -23.13 -9.41 -15.60
N ARG A 90 -24.34 -9.82 -15.97
CA ARG A 90 -25.21 -10.67 -15.14
C ARG A 90 -25.70 -11.85 -15.96
N ASP A 91 -25.78 -13.00 -15.31
CA ASP A 91 -26.26 -14.25 -15.88
C ASP A 91 -27.54 -14.69 -15.15
N GLU A 92 -28.67 -14.09 -15.51
CA GLU A 92 -29.96 -14.43 -14.90
C GLU A 92 -30.42 -15.87 -15.20
N ALA A 93 -29.75 -16.59 -16.12
CA ALA A 93 -30.06 -17.98 -16.43
C ALA A 93 -29.38 -18.98 -15.49
N THR A 94 -28.28 -18.59 -14.83
CA THR A 94 -27.58 -19.43 -13.87
C THR A 94 -28.14 -19.21 -12.46
N PRO A 95 -28.50 -20.29 -11.72
CA PRO A 95 -28.98 -20.16 -10.35
C PRO A 95 -27.95 -19.48 -9.44
N VAL A 96 -28.42 -18.66 -8.51
CA VAL A 96 -27.58 -18.02 -7.49
C VAL A 96 -27.54 -18.92 -6.24
N GLU A 97 -26.37 -18.98 -5.60
CA GLU A 97 -26.15 -19.66 -4.33
C GLU A 97 -25.86 -18.63 -3.25
N ILE A 98 -26.54 -18.78 -2.12
CA ILE A 98 -26.26 -18.04 -0.89
C ILE A 98 -25.23 -18.86 -0.12
N VAL A 99 -24.01 -18.32 0.01
CA VAL A 99 -22.86 -19.05 0.58
C VAL A 99 -22.59 -18.66 2.03
N ASN A 100 -22.80 -17.40 2.40
CA ASN A 100 -22.68 -17.00 3.79
C ASN A 100 -23.83 -16.08 4.18
N LEU A 101 -24.34 -16.33 5.38
CA LEU A 101 -25.16 -15.41 6.14
C LEU A 101 -24.24 -14.62 7.07
N ARG A 102 -24.23 -13.30 6.93
CA ARG A 102 -23.40 -12.42 7.73
C ARG A 102 -24.25 -11.47 8.55
N VAL A 103 -23.87 -11.34 9.82
CA VAL A 103 -24.41 -10.34 10.70
C VAL A 103 -23.27 -9.51 11.25
N GLN A 104 -23.29 -8.23 10.93
CA GLN A 104 -22.44 -7.25 11.58
C GLN A 104 -23.30 -6.49 12.59
N VAL A 105 -23.10 -6.77 13.88
CA VAL A 105 -23.75 -6.03 14.96
C VAL A 105 -22.83 -4.90 15.38
N ILE A 106 -23.23 -3.66 15.12
CA ILE A 106 -22.47 -2.44 15.35
C ILE A 106 -23.06 -1.72 16.55
N GLY A 107 -22.35 -1.74 17.66
CA GLY A 107 -22.54 -0.80 18.74
C GLY A 107 -22.04 0.56 18.28
N ARG A 108 -22.96 1.44 17.88
CA ARG A 108 -22.63 2.84 17.59
C ARG A 108 -22.14 3.46 18.88
N VAL A 109 -20.86 3.81 18.87
CA VAL A 109 -20.32 4.61 19.95
C VAL A 109 -20.75 6.03 19.62
N GLU A 110 -21.23 6.77 20.62
CA GLU A 110 -21.44 8.19 20.44
C GLU A 110 -20.09 8.79 20.04
N LYS A 111 -19.96 9.14 18.75
CA LYS A 111 -18.71 9.67 18.24
C LYS A 111 -18.53 11.00 18.93
N PRO A 112 -17.38 11.24 19.57
CA PRO A 112 -17.11 12.55 20.10
C PRO A 112 -17.22 13.51 18.92
N LYS A 113 -18.07 14.53 19.07
CA LYS A 113 -18.08 15.63 18.12
C LYS A 113 -16.68 16.19 18.14
N LEU A 114 -15.93 15.93 17.07
CA LEU A 114 -14.60 16.48 16.94
C LEU A 114 -14.77 17.99 16.99
N PRO A 115 -14.08 18.68 17.92
CA PRO A 115 -14.18 20.11 18.01
C PRO A 115 -13.74 20.68 16.66
N SER A 116 -14.68 21.31 15.96
CA SER A 116 -14.43 22.06 14.75
C SER A 116 -14.76 23.51 15.04
N GLU A 117 -13.87 24.40 14.67
CA GLU A 117 -14.11 25.82 14.82
C GLU A 117 -14.71 26.41 13.55
N THR A 118 -15.69 27.28 13.71
CA THR A 118 -16.25 28.06 12.61
C THR A 118 -15.11 28.89 12.01
N PHE A 119 -14.92 28.75 10.69
CA PHE A 119 -13.90 29.50 9.99
C PHE A 119 -14.30 30.98 9.92
N GLU A 120 -13.81 31.76 10.88
CA GLU A 120 -13.87 33.21 10.84
C GLU A 120 -12.47 33.75 10.54
N PRO A 121 -12.28 34.57 9.49
CA PRO A 121 -11.01 35.25 9.27
C PRO A 121 -10.71 36.14 10.47
N ARG A 122 -9.76 35.73 11.31
CA ARG A 122 -9.31 36.54 12.45
C ARG A 122 -8.04 37.31 12.05
N PRO A 123 -8.06 38.65 12.07
CA PRO A 123 -6.85 39.43 11.90
C PRO A 123 -6.02 39.36 13.20
N ASP A 124 -4.76 38.95 13.03
CA ASP A 124 -3.68 38.90 14.02
C ASP A 124 -3.86 38.02 15.27
N PRO A 125 -2.85 37.23 15.67
CA PRO A 125 -2.92 36.40 16.86
C PRO A 125 -2.67 37.27 18.09
N SER A 126 -3.67 37.45 18.95
CA SER A 126 -3.47 37.83 20.37
C SER A 126 -2.73 36.74 21.19
N THR A 127 -2.04 35.83 20.50
CA THR A 127 -1.39 34.62 21.01
C THR A 127 0.13 34.64 20.79
N GLU A 128 0.66 35.74 20.27
CA GLU A 128 2.10 35.99 20.31
C GLU A 128 2.52 36.14 21.78
N LEU A 129 3.40 35.26 22.25
CA LEU A 129 3.90 35.28 23.62
C LEU A 129 5.14 36.19 23.77
N GLY A 130 5.67 36.70 22.65
CA GLY A 130 6.84 37.57 22.58
C GLY A 130 7.77 37.14 21.45
N GLU A 131 8.99 37.66 21.46
CA GLU A 131 10.01 37.35 20.45
C GLU A 131 11.13 36.49 21.04
N ARG A 132 11.73 35.63 20.22
CA ARG A 132 12.93 34.85 20.55
C ARG A 132 14.07 35.11 19.56
N PRO A 133 15.33 35.15 20.02
CA PRO A 133 16.47 35.21 19.12
C PRO A 133 16.64 33.88 18.38
N VAL A 134 16.51 33.91 17.05
CA VAL A 134 16.65 32.73 16.17
C VAL A 134 17.66 33.04 15.06
N THR A 135 18.48 32.06 14.70
CA THR A 135 19.33 32.13 13.51
C THR A 135 18.72 31.24 12.42
N LEU A 136 18.27 31.84 11.33
CA LEU A 136 17.67 31.13 10.18
C LEU A 136 18.72 30.97 9.07
N GLY A 137 18.71 29.83 8.36
CA GLY A 137 19.61 29.58 7.22
C GLY A 137 21.02 29.09 7.55
N GLY A 138 21.30 28.65 8.79
CA GLY A 138 22.58 28.03 9.18
C GLY A 138 23.63 28.98 9.78
N PRO A 139 24.82 28.46 10.16
CA PRO A 139 25.86 29.20 10.88
C PRO A 139 26.40 30.40 10.09
N GLY A 140 26.50 31.56 10.73
CA GLY A 140 27.02 32.81 10.12
C GLY A 140 25.95 33.83 9.74
N ASN A 141 24.67 33.47 9.80
CA ASN A 141 23.56 34.40 9.60
C ASN A 141 23.26 35.25 10.85
N PRO A 142 22.73 36.47 10.69
CA PRO A 142 22.40 37.33 11.81
C PRO A 142 21.27 36.73 12.66
N ILE A 143 21.38 36.88 13.98
CA ILE A 143 20.30 36.56 14.92
C ILE A 143 19.15 37.52 14.66
N ARG A 144 17.96 36.98 14.42
CA ARG A 144 16.72 37.74 14.23
C ARG A 144 15.81 37.57 15.43
N SER A 145 15.22 38.67 15.88
CA SER A 145 14.07 38.61 16.79
C SER A 145 12.90 38.01 16.03
N THR A 146 12.41 36.87 16.49
CA THR A 146 11.41 36.05 15.78
C THR A 146 10.19 35.85 16.70
N PRO A 147 9.00 36.32 16.29
CA PRO A 147 7.75 36.09 17.00
C PRO A 147 7.56 34.62 17.38
N PHE A 148 7.14 34.38 18.62
CA PHE A 148 6.94 33.07 19.19
C PHE A 148 5.50 32.92 19.66
N PHE A 149 4.81 31.92 19.11
CA PHE A 149 3.42 31.59 19.35
C PHE A 149 3.34 30.29 20.14
N GLU A 150 2.39 30.23 21.07
CA GLU A 150 1.96 28.96 21.65
C GLU A 150 0.89 28.36 20.75
N GLY A 151 1.24 27.27 20.07
CA GLY A 151 0.43 26.56 19.09
C GLY A 151 -0.90 26.05 19.64
N THR A 152 -0.98 25.77 20.95
CA THR A 152 -2.23 25.38 21.62
C THR A 152 -3.25 26.52 21.73
N LEU A 153 -2.80 27.77 21.57
CA LEU A 153 -3.66 28.97 21.54
C LEU A 153 -4.13 29.33 20.13
N LEU A 154 -3.67 28.62 19.09
CA LEU A 154 -4.06 28.91 17.72
C LEU A 154 -5.45 28.34 17.38
N HIS A 155 -6.23 29.16 16.67
CA HIS A 155 -7.62 28.88 16.30
C HIS A 155 -7.79 28.81 14.79
N ALA A 156 -8.83 28.13 14.32
CA ALA A 156 -9.16 28.04 12.91
C ALA A 156 -9.29 29.44 12.30
N GLY A 157 -8.72 29.62 11.11
CA GLY A 157 -8.68 30.92 10.46
C GLY A 157 -7.49 31.79 10.84
N HIS A 158 -6.75 31.47 11.91
CA HIS A 158 -5.48 32.14 12.19
C HIS A 158 -4.51 31.94 11.03
N ARG A 159 -3.87 33.05 10.67
CA ARG A 159 -2.80 33.11 9.69
C ARG A 159 -1.57 33.69 10.37
N ILE A 160 -0.43 33.04 10.20
CA ILE A 160 0.83 33.46 10.80
C ILE A 160 1.81 33.62 9.66
N ALA A 161 2.35 34.82 9.47
CA ALA A 161 3.44 35.05 8.56
C ALA A 161 4.77 34.75 9.27
N GLY A 162 5.74 34.20 8.54
CA GLY A 162 7.09 34.05 9.05
C GLY A 162 7.90 35.35 8.93
N PRO A 163 9.05 35.45 9.63
CA PRO A 163 9.63 34.41 10.47
C PRO A 163 8.86 34.26 11.78
N ALA A 164 8.57 33.03 12.20
CA ALA A 164 7.81 32.75 13.42
C ALA A 164 8.15 31.36 13.98
N LEU A 165 8.07 31.22 15.29
CA LEU A 165 8.11 29.94 15.99
C LEU A 165 6.73 29.64 16.54
N ILE A 166 6.22 28.42 16.36
CA ILE A 166 4.97 27.96 16.94
C ILE A 166 5.28 26.73 17.77
N SER A 167 5.30 26.89 19.09
CA SER A 167 5.57 25.79 20.02
C SER A 167 4.29 25.07 20.37
N TYR A 168 4.30 23.76 20.27
CA TYR A 168 3.34 22.87 20.90
C TYR A 168 4.07 22.14 22.05
N PRO A 169 3.33 21.53 22.99
CA PRO A 169 3.95 20.71 24.04
C PRO A 169 4.79 19.53 23.51
N ASP A 170 4.49 19.03 22.30
CA ASP A 170 5.07 17.83 21.69
C ASP A 170 5.90 18.10 20.42
N THR A 171 5.84 19.32 19.88
CA THR A 171 6.60 19.70 18.69
C THR A 171 6.83 21.21 18.63
N THR A 172 7.75 21.68 17.81
CA THR A 172 7.93 23.11 17.52
C THR A 172 7.99 23.31 16.02
N VAL A 173 7.06 24.09 15.51
CA VAL A 173 6.95 24.44 14.09
C VAL A 173 7.69 25.75 13.87
N LEU A 174 8.72 25.74 13.02
CA LEU A 174 9.43 26.94 12.59
C LEU A 174 8.85 27.40 11.24
N LEU A 175 8.62 28.70 11.10
CA LEU A 175 8.31 29.41 9.84
C LEU A 175 9.49 30.37 9.56
N ASP A 176 10.11 30.28 8.40
CA ASP A 176 11.11 31.22 7.89
C ASP A 176 10.45 32.49 7.31
N SER A 177 11.23 33.50 6.95
CA SER A 177 10.78 34.82 6.50
C SER A 177 9.94 34.83 5.22
N ARG A 178 9.88 33.72 4.48
CA ARG A 178 9.08 33.58 3.24
C ARG A 178 7.76 32.84 3.47
N ASP A 179 7.52 32.43 4.70
CA ASP A 179 6.53 31.42 5.02
C ASP A 179 5.23 32.02 5.50
N SER A 180 4.16 31.24 5.38
CA SER A 180 2.95 31.47 6.15
C SER A 180 2.33 30.15 6.59
N ALA A 181 1.62 30.18 7.71
CA ALA A 181 0.79 29.09 8.19
C ALA A 181 -0.66 29.52 8.28
N LYS A 182 -1.57 28.60 7.99
CA LYS A 182 -3.02 28.74 8.18
C LYS A 182 -3.51 27.55 8.98
N VAL A 183 -4.27 27.83 10.02
CA VAL A 183 -4.94 26.83 10.85
C VAL A 183 -6.29 26.51 10.22
N ASP A 184 -6.52 25.25 9.87
CA ASP A 184 -7.81 24.79 9.33
C ASP A 184 -8.89 24.66 10.43
N ALA A 185 -10.12 24.30 10.04
CA ALA A 185 -11.25 24.14 10.97
C ALA A 185 -11.04 23.05 12.04
N HIS A 186 -10.08 22.14 11.83
CA HIS A 186 -9.68 21.05 12.71
C HIS A 186 -8.31 21.29 13.37
N ARG A 187 -7.78 22.51 13.21
CA ARG A 187 -6.49 22.97 13.71
C ARG A 187 -5.24 22.30 13.12
N ASN A 188 -5.30 21.79 11.89
CA ASN A 188 -4.11 21.32 11.15
C ASN A 188 -3.38 22.47 10.41
N LEU A 189 -2.08 22.28 10.14
CA LEU A 189 -1.22 23.23 9.43
C LEU A 189 -0.87 22.75 8.00
N LEU A 190 -1.75 23.05 7.03
CA LEU A 190 -1.55 22.63 5.62
C LEU A 190 -0.43 23.41 4.92
N GLN A 191 -0.38 24.73 5.11
CA GLN A 191 0.66 25.58 4.50
C GLN A 191 2.05 25.25 5.02
N TYR A 192 2.18 24.78 6.26
CA TYR A 192 3.45 24.26 6.78
C TYR A 192 3.94 23.05 5.98
N SER A 193 3.05 22.09 5.71
CA SER A 193 3.42 20.88 4.96
C SER A 193 3.78 21.22 3.50
N GLU A 194 3.04 22.14 2.87
CA GLU A 194 3.35 22.65 1.53
C GLU A 194 4.73 23.32 1.47
N ARG A 195 4.98 24.24 2.40
CA ARG A 195 6.21 24.99 2.53
C ARG A 195 7.43 24.11 2.74
N VAL A 196 7.37 23.14 3.67
CA VAL A 196 8.50 22.22 3.89
C VAL A 196 8.75 21.37 2.64
N THR A 197 7.70 21.01 1.89
CA THR A 197 7.88 20.41 0.56
C THR A 197 8.55 21.37 -0.42
N ARG A 198 8.12 22.63 -0.49
CA ARG A 198 8.74 23.66 -1.36
C ARG A 198 10.21 23.89 -1.02
N GLU A 199 10.57 23.93 0.26
CA GLU A 199 11.96 24.03 0.71
C GLU A 199 12.79 22.83 0.27
N LEU A 200 12.28 21.60 0.46
CA LEU A 200 12.92 20.40 -0.06
C LEU A 200 13.15 20.53 -1.58
N LEU A 201 12.13 20.93 -2.33
CA LEU A 201 12.22 21.05 -3.78
C LEU A 201 13.27 22.08 -4.20
N ALA A 202 13.41 23.18 -3.45
CA ALA A 202 14.43 24.20 -3.68
C ALA A 202 15.87 23.76 -3.36
N GLU A 203 16.05 22.71 -2.57
CA GLU A 203 17.36 22.08 -2.37
C GLU A 203 17.73 21.13 -3.52
N ILE A 204 16.76 20.66 -4.30
CA ILE A 204 16.99 19.78 -5.44
C ILE A 204 17.40 20.66 -6.62
N PRO A 205 18.51 20.35 -7.33
CA PRO A 205 18.93 21.17 -8.45
C PRO A 205 17.85 21.20 -9.55
N ASP A 206 17.58 22.39 -10.07
CA ASP A 206 16.68 22.57 -11.21
C ASP A 206 17.11 21.71 -12.40
N GLY A 207 16.13 21.11 -13.07
CA GLY A 207 16.37 20.28 -14.23
C GLY A 207 15.32 19.20 -14.43
N THR A 208 15.44 18.48 -15.54
CA THR A 208 14.58 17.33 -15.83
C THR A 208 15.35 16.03 -15.76
N TYR A 209 14.97 15.20 -14.79
CA TYR A 209 15.57 13.90 -14.53
C TYR A 209 14.67 12.81 -15.07
N ARG A 210 15.23 11.90 -15.88
CA ARG A 210 14.46 10.87 -16.58
C ARG A 210 14.96 9.50 -16.19
N PHE A 211 14.03 8.57 -15.98
CA PHE A 211 14.37 7.18 -15.73
C PHE A 211 13.29 6.26 -16.27
N SER A 212 13.69 5.06 -16.65
CA SER A 212 12.74 4.01 -17.03
C SER A 212 13.18 2.64 -16.53
N GLN A 213 12.18 1.80 -16.32
CA GLN A 213 12.32 0.39 -15.98
C GLN A 213 11.22 -0.41 -16.65
N PHE A 214 11.39 -1.72 -16.65
CA PHE A 214 10.46 -2.66 -17.24
C PHE A 214 9.82 -3.53 -16.17
N MET A 215 8.51 -3.71 -16.25
CA MET A 215 7.85 -4.92 -15.76
C MET A 215 8.33 -6.09 -16.63
N ASP A 216 8.53 -7.25 -16.01
CA ASP A 216 9.04 -8.44 -16.72
C ASP A 216 8.11 -8.85 -17.87
N ASP A 217 6.80 -8.83 -17.62
CA ASP A 217 5.71 -9.20 -18.55
C ASP A 217 4.34 -8.81 -17.95
N ASP A 218 3.23 -9.09 -18.65
CA ASP A 218 1.87 -8.89 -18.13
C ASP A 218 1.15 -10.18 -17.69
N GLY A 219 1.80 -11.34 -17.83
CA GLY A 219 1.23 -12.65 -17.51
C GLY A 219 0.35 -13.25 -18.62
N VAL A 220 0.17 -12.53 -19.73
CA VAL A 220 -0.52 -13.03 -20.94
C VAL A 220 0.48 -13.15 -22.10
N THR A 221 1.31 -12.13 -22.25
CA THR A 221 2.41 -12.03 -23.21
C THR A 221 3.74 -12.06 -22.47
N THR A 222 4.84 -12.36 -23.17
CA THR A 222 6.20 -12.26 -22.61
C THR A 222 6.85 -10.91 -22.93
N GLU A 223 6.08 -9.94 -23.42
CA GLU A 223 6.60 -8.61 -23.75
C GLU A 223 6.83 -7.77 -22.49
N PRO A 224 8.04 -7.24 -22.26
CA PRO A 224 8.27 -6.31 -21.17
C PRO A 224 7.40 -5.06 -21.28
N ALA A 225 6.88 -4.57 -20.16
CA ALA A 225 6.08 -3.35 -20.11
C ALA A 225 6.90 -2.20 -19.50
N GLU A 226 7.17 -1.16 -20.28
CA GLU A 226 8.03 -0.06 -19.84
C GLU A 226 7.26 1.02 -19.07
N VAL A 227 7.77 1.35 -17.88
CA VAL A 227 7.36 2.50 -17.07
C VAL A 227 8.41 3.58 -17.21
N ARG A 228 8.00 4.78 -17.66
CA ARG A 228 8.87 5.95 -17.81
C ARG A 228 8.41 7.07 -16.90
N VAL A 229 9.37 7.80 -16.35
CA VAL A 229 9.09 9.03 -15.60
C VAL A 229 10.09 10.12 -15.96
N ALA A 230 9.57 11.33 -16.05
CA ALA A 230 10.34 12.57 -16.08
C ALA A 230 9.94 13.41 -14.87
N ILE A 231 10.92 13.78 -14.04
CA ILE A 231 10.74 14.69 -12.91
C ILE A 231 11.42 15.99 -13.28
N THR A 232 10.64 17.03 -13.53
CA THR A 232 11.13 18.39 -13.73
C THR A 232 11.03 19.15 -12.42
N ILE A 233 12.16 19.65 -11.92
CA ILE A 233 12.24 20.53 -10.76
C ILE A 233 12.52 21.94 -11.27
N GLU A 234 11.68 22.89 -10.85
CA GLU A 234 11.82 24.32 -11.14
C GLU A 234 11.57 25.12 -9.87
N VAL A 235 12.63 25.70 -9.32
CA VAL A 235 12.65 26.55 -8.13
C VAL A 235 12.13 25.84 -6.89
N ASP A 236 10.83 25.73 -6.70
CA ASP A 236 10.18 25.13 -5.53
C ASP A 236 8.99 24.24 -5.93
N GLN A 237 8.91 23.87 -7.21
CA GLN A 237 7.85 23.04 -7.78
C GLN A 237 8.41 21.82 -8.49
N ALA A 238 7.61 20.75 -8.51
CA ALA A 238 7.91 19.55 -9.26
C ALA A 238 6.77 19.21 -10.23
N VAL A 239 7.14 18.85 -11.46
CA VAL A 239 6.25 18.20 -12.42
C VAL A 239 6.73 16.77 -12.61
N VAL A 240 5.90 15.81 -12.24
CA VAL A 240 6.14 14.38 -12.42
C VAL A 240 5.29 13.86 -13.57
N ASP A 241 5.92 13.67 -14.71
CA ASP A 241 5.27 13.23 -15.93
C ASP A 241 5.62 11.77 -16.27
N PHE A 242 4.59 10.94 -16.37
CA PHE A 242 4.68 9.55 -16.82
C PHE A 242 4.47 9.39 -18.34
N GLY A 243 4.54 10.50 -19.09
CA GLY A 243 4.59 10.52 -20.55
C GLY A 243 5.60 9.52 -21.12
N GLY A 244 5.16 8.74 -22.11
CA GLY A 244 5.98 7.71 -22.74
C GLY A 244 5.99 6.35 -22.04
N THR A 245 5.31 6.20 -20.90
CA THR A 245 4.94 4.87 -20.36
C THR A 245 4.08 4.12 -21.39
N CYS A 246 4.28 2.81 -21.51
CA CYS A 246 3.57 2.01 -22.52
C CYS A 246 2.04 2.03 -22.31
N SER A 247 1.31 1.62 -23.35
CA SER A 247 -0.14 1.41 -23.26
C SER A 247 -0.49 0.41 -22.16
N GLN A 248 -1.70 0.52 -21.62
CA GLN A 248 -2.27 -0.51 -20.76
C GLN A 248 -2.21 -1.88 -21.46
N ARG A 249 -1.96 -2.92 -20.69
CA ARG A 249 -1.75 -4.30 -21.13
C ARG A 249 -3.02 -5.12 -20.97
N GLU A 250 -3.08 -6.26 -21.64
CA GLU A 250 -4.18 -7.23 -21.51
C GLU A 250 -4.16 -7.88 -20.13
N GLY A 251 -2.97 -8.24 -19.66
CA GLY A 251 -2.75 -8.76 -18.32
C GLY A 251 -3.02 -7.75 -17.20
N ASN A 252 -2.94 -8.21 -15.95
CA ASN A 252 -3.48 -7.47 -14.79
C ASN A 252 -2.53 -6.43 -14.16
N ILE A 253 -1.40 -6.12 -14.80
CA ILE A 253 -0.38 -5.16 -14.30
C ILE A 253 -0.77 -3.69 -14.48
N ASN A 254 -1.99 -3.39 -14.92
CA ASN A 254 -2.41 -2.01 -15.11
C ASN A 254 -2.64 -1.30 -13.76
N ALA A 255 -2.24 -0.05 -13.65
CA ALA A 255 -2.46 0.79 -12.49
C ALA A 255 -3.41 1.96 -12.81
N VAL A 256 -4.27 2.26 -11.84
CA VAL A 256 -5.13 3.46 -11.87
C VAL A 256 -4.34 4.69 -11.45
N TYR A 257 -4.80 5.88 -11.88
CA TYR A 257 -4.14 7.15 -11.58
C TYR A 257 -3.87 7.38 -10.07
N ALA A 258 -4.73 6.89 -9.17
CA ALA A 258 -4.52 7.04 -7.73
C ALA A 258 -3.24 6.35 -7.23
N ILE A 259 -2.79 5.29 -7.90
CA ILE A 259 -1.56 4.56 -7.55
C ILE A 259 -0.33 5.43 -7.85
N ILE A 260 -0.30 6.12 -9.00
CA ILE A 260 0.85 7.00 -9.31
C ILE A 260 0.92 8.18 -8.35
N VAL A 261 -0.21 8.78 -7.98
CA VAL A 261 -0.25 9.89 -7.01
C VAL A 261 0.30 9.40 -5.66
N SER A 262 -0.10 8.22 -5.22
CA SER A 262 0.37 7.63 -3.96
C SER A 262 1.87 7.32 -3.98
N ALA A 263 2.38 6.78 -5.09
CA ALA A 263 3.81 6.49 -5.25
C ALA A 263 4.66 7.78 -5.30
N VAL A 264 4.15 8.84 -5.93
CA VAL A 264 4.79 10.17 -5.93
C VAL A 264 4.84 10.76 -4.53
N ILE A 265 3.72 10.76 -3.80
CA ILE A 265 3.67 11.20 -2.39
C ILE A 265 4.72 10.45 -1.58
N TYR A 266 4.74 9.12 -1.70
CA TYR A 266 5.69 8.26 -0.99
C TYR A 266 7.14 8.66 -1.29
N ALA A 267 7.52 8.80 -2.56
CA ALA A 267 8.89 9.10 -2.97
C ALA A 267 9.39 10.45 -2.42
N PHE A 268 8.58 11.52 -2.54
CA PHE A 268 8.92 12.82 -1.98
C PHE A 268 8.86 12.83 -0.46
N ARG A 269 7.91 12.11 0.16
CA ARG A 269 7.80 12.02 1.62
C ARG A 269 9.00 11.31 2.24
N CYS A 270 9.58 10.31 1.57
CA CYS A 270 10.83 9.69 2.00
C CYS A 270 12.01 10.67 2.03
N LEU A 271 11.96 11.76 1.27
CA LEU A 271 12.95 12.83 1.32
C LEU A 271 12.69 13.84 2.45
N LEU A 272 11.43 14.01 2.87
CA LEU A 272 10.98 15.06 3.81
C LEU A 272 11.27 14.82 5.31
N GLY A 273 12.18 13.90 5.68
CA GLY A 273 12.46 13.61 7.11
C GLY A 273 11.25 13.04 7.87
N LEU A 274 11.31 12.81 9.18
CA LEU A 274 10.18 12.20 9.91
C LEU A 274 9.16 13.22 10.45
N ASP A 275 9.51 14.51 10.53
CA ASP A 275 8.75 15.51 11.30
C ASP A 275 7.66 16.27 10.50
N VAL A 276 7.40 15.89 9.25
CA VAL A 276 6.38 16.54 8.40
C VAL A 276 5.02 15.82 8.49
N PRO A 277 3.92 16.50 8.86
CA PRO A 277 2.60 15.88 8.86
C PRO A 277 2.21 15.30 7.50
N SER A 278 1.73 14.05 7.46
CA SER A 278 1.31 13.40 6.22
C SER A 278 -0.08 13.85 5.80
N ASN A 279 -0.17 14.92 5.01
CA ASN A 279 -1.42 15.46 4.47
C ASN A 279 -1.23 16.00 3.04
N SER A 280 -2.33 16.46 2.43
CA SER A 280 -2.35 16.95 1.04
C SER A 280 -1.52 18.22 0.80
N GLY A 281 -1.13 18.97 1.84
CA GLY A 281 -0.18 20.07 1.72
C GLY A 281 1.15 19.62 1.11
N CYS A 282 1.60 18.39 1.40
CA CYS A 282 2.82 17.83 0.82
C CYS A 282 2.78 17.71 -0.71
N MET A 283 1.58 17.72 -1.32
CA MET A 283 1.39 17.62 -2.77
C MET A 283 1.10 18.95 -3.45
N ALA A 284 0.86 20.02 -2.70
CA ALA A 284 0.54 21.32 -3.27
C ALA A 284 1.57 21.84 -4.29
N PRO A 285 2.90 21.65 -4.12
CA PRO A 285 3.88 22.07 -5.12
C PRO A 285 4.22 20.99 -6.16
N ILE A 286 3.51 19.84 -6.17
CA ILE A 286 3.82 18.69 -7.02
C ILE A 286 2.66 18.42 -7.98
N THR A 287 2.89 18.62 -9.27
CA THR A 287 1.95 18.24 -10.32
C THR A 287 2.27 16.85 -10.85
N VAL A 288 1.26 15.99 -11.02
CA VAL A 288 1.42 14.64 -11.57
C VAL A 288 0.63 14.52 -12.86
N SER A 289 1.22 13.93 -13.91
CA SER A 289 0.56 13.67 -15.18
C SER A 289 0.86 12.28 -15.73
N ALA A 290 -0.13 11.68 -16.39
CA ALA A 290 0.04 10.41 -17.11
C ALA A 290 -0.98 10.30 -18.25
N PRO A 291 -0.60 9.81 -19.44
CA PRO A 291 -1.56 9.62 -20.54
C PRO A 291 -2.68 8.65 -20.17
N LYS A 292 -3.95 9.04 -20.32
CA LYS A 292 -5.10 8.14 -20.11
C LYS A 292 -5.02 6.96 -21.09
N GLY A 293 -5.09 5.74 -20.59
CA GLY A 293 -4.91 4.51 -21.39
C GLY A 293 -3.48 3.96 -21.39
N SER A 294 -2.57 4.58 -20.63
CA SER A 294 -1.24 4.01 -20.34
C SER A 294 -1.33 2.97 -19.22
N LEU A 295 -0.27 2.18 -19.08
CA LEU A 295 -0.10 1.18 -18.02
C LEU A 295 -0.33 1.78 -16.62
N VAL A 296 -0.03 3.07 -16.42
CA VAL A 296 -0.08 3.75 -15.11
C VAL A 296 -1.25 4.73 -14.97
N ASN A 297 -2.13 4.80 -15.98
CA ASN A 297 -3.38 5.55 -15.94
C ASN A 297 -4.41 4.83 -16.81
N ALA A 298 -4.70 3.58 -16.44
CA ALA A 298 -5.51 2.68 -17.22
C ALA A 298 -6.98 3.09 -17.28
N ARG A 299 -7.64 2.75 -18.38
CA ARG A 299 -9.08 2.91 -18.57
C ARG A 299 -9.79 1.59 -18.27
N ALA A 300 -10.94 1.68 -17.63
CA ALA A 300 -11.87 0.56 -17.57
C ALA A 300 -12.16 0.06 -19.01
N PRO A 301 -12.26 -1.26 -19.24
CA PRO A 301 -12.31 -2.35 -18.25
C PRO A 301 -10.96 -3.09 -18.02
N ALA A 302 -9.80 -2.46 -18.20
CA ALA A 302 -8.52 -3.17 -17.98
C ALA A 302 -8.38 -3.73 -16.56
N ALA A 303 -7.79 -4.91 -16.45
CA ALA A 303 -7.52 -5.57 -15.17
C ALA A 303 -6.40 -4.86 -14.41
N VAL A 304 -6.63 -4.55 -13.13
CA VAL A 304 -5.73 -3.71 -12.30
C VAL A 304 -5.18 -4.37 -11.03
N ALA A 305 -5.42 -5.68 -10.85
CA ALA A 305 -5.07 -6.39 -9.61
C ALA A 305 -3.57 -6.26 -9.26
N ALA A 306 -2.68 -6.40 -10.25
CA ALA A 306 -1.25 -6.26 -10.07
C ALA A 306 -0.75 -4.81 -10.12
N GLY A 307 -1.62 -3.85 -10.45
CA GLY A 307 -1.28 -2.43 -10.46
C GLY A 307 -0.81 -1.92 -9.10
N ASN A 308 -1.55 -2.26 -8.04
CA ASN A 308 -1.25 -1.81 -6.69
C ASN A 308 -0.09 -2.59 -6.05
N VAL A 309 0.13 -3.84 -6.46
CA VAL A 309 1.11 -4.71 -5.81
C VAL A 309 2.44 -4.82 -6.53
N GLU A 310 2.48 -4.78 -7.87
CA GLU A 310 3.73 -4.93 -8.63
C GLU A 310 4.08 -3.66 -9.40
N THR A 311 3.13 -3.07 -10.14
CA THR A 311 3.42 -1.86 -10.94
C THR A 311 3.74 -0.66 -10.06
N SER A 312 3.13 -0.56 -8.88
CA SER A 312 3.45 0.45 -7.87
C SER A 312 4.91 0.38 -7.41
N GLN A 313 5.46 -0.83 -7.19
CA GLN A 313 6.89 -1.03 -6.87
C GLN A 313 7.76 -0.48 -7.99
N ARG A 314 7.39 -0.78 -9.25
CA ARG A 314 8.12 -0.32 -10.42
C ARG A 314 8.08 1.19 -10.58
N ILE A 315 6.93 1.82 -10.32
CA ILE A 315 6.77 3.27 -10.32
C ILE A 315 7.73 3.90 -9.30
N VAL A 316 7.80 3.36 -8.08
CA VAL A 316 8.73 3.84 -7.05
C VAL A 316 10.19 3.67 -7.47
N ASP A 317 10.55 2.52 -8.04
CA ASP A 317 11.89 2.29 -8.57
C ASP A 317 12.26 3.31 -9.66
N CYS A 318 11.32 3.69 -10.52
CA CYS A 318 11.52 4.73 -11.53
C CYS A 318 11.68 6.13 -10.92
N LEU A 319 10.82 6.49 -9.96
CA LEU A 319 10.87 7.77 -9.27
C LEU A 319 12.20 7.95 -8.54
N LEU A 320 12.62 6.94 -7.77
CA LEU A 320 13.90 6.96 -7.06
C LEU A 320 15.07 6.96 -8.06
N GLY A 321 15.00 6.21 -9.16
CA GLY A 321 16.04 6.22 -10.20
C GLY A 321 16.22 7.57 -10.88
N ALA A 322 15.13 8.33 -11.08
CA ALA A 322 15.18 9.70 -11.55
C ALA A 322 15.73 10.65 -10.48
N LEU A 323 15.22 10.59 -9.25
CA LEU A 323 15.68 11.40 -8.13
C LEU A 323 17.14 11.12 -7.75
N ALA A 324 17.67 9.93 -8.01
CA ALA A 324 19.08 9.59 -7.77
C ALA A 324 20.04 10.44 -8.63
N GLN A 325 19.58 10.92 -9.79
CA GLN A 325 20.35 11.83 -10.64
C GLN A 325 20.41 13.24 -10.04
N ALA A 326 19.33 13.67 -9.37
CA ALA A 326 19.21 14.99 -8.75
C ALA A 326 19.85 15.04 -7.35
N CYS A 327 19.66 13.99 -6.56
CA CYS A 327 20.06 13.88 -5.15
C CYS A 327 20.86 12.58 -4.87
N PRO A 328 22.01 12.36 -5.53
CA PRO A 328 22.74 11.09 -5.46
C PRO A 328 23.20 10.72 -4.04
N GLY A 329 23.38 11.70 -3.15
CA GLY A 329 23.76 11.47 -1.75
C GLY A 329 22.61 11.05 -0.82
N ARG A 330 21.36 11.03 -1.30
CA ARG A 330 20.16 10.75 -0.48
C ARG A 330 19.42 9.49 -0.89
N ILE A 331 19.53 9.10 -2.16
CA ILE A 331 18.72 8.02 -2.73
C ILE A 331 19.43 6.67 -2.59
N PRO A 332 18.76 5.64 -2.04
CA PRO A 332 19.30 4.27 -2.04
C PRO A 332 19.27 3.66 -3.44
N ALA A 333 20.08 2.62 -3.66
CA ALA A 333 19.93 1.74 -4.82
C ALA A 333 18.56 1.05 -4.84
N ALA A 334 18.21 0.37 -5.94
CA ALA A 334 16.92 -0.32 -6.03
C ALA A 334 16.82 -1.42 -4.96
N SER A 335 15.67 -1.46 -4.27
CA SER A 335 15.30 -2.61 -3.44
C SER A 335 14.85 -3.79 -4.31
N GLN A 336 14.35 -4.87 -3.69
CA GLN A 336 13.89 -6.06 -4.41
C GLN A 336 12.87 -5.80 -5.53
N GLY A 337 12.09 -4.70 -5.46
CA GLY A 337 11.22 -4.23 -6.54
C GLY A 337 10.01 -5.13 -6.88
N THR A 338 9.55 -5.93 -5.91
CA THR A 338 8.38 -6.81 -6.01
C THR A 338 7.82 -7.10 -4.61
N MET A 339 6.54 -7.45 -4.51
CA MET A 339 5.94 -7.93 -3.25
C MET A 339 6.04 -9.46 -3.09
N ASN A 340 6.37 -10.18 -4.16
CA ASN A 340 6.40 -11.64 -4.21
C ASN A 340 5.08 -12.24 -3.69
N ASN A 341 3.96 -11.85 -4.30
CA ASN A 341 2.64 -12.31 -3.88
C ASN A 341 2.49 -13.81 -4.15
N LEU A 342 2.17 -14.56 -3.11
CA LEU A 342 1.84 -15.97 -3.14
C LEU A 342 0.43 -16.15 -2.61
N THR A 343 -0.45 -16.71 -3.43
CA THR A 343 -1.76 -17.18 -2.97
C THR A 343 -1.88 -18.68 -3.18
N ILE A 344 -2.48 -19.35 -2.19
CA ILE A 344 -2.72 -20.79 -2.21
C ILE A 344 -4.16 -21.00 -1.77
N GLY A 345 -4.96 -21.67 -2.60
CA GLY A 345 -6.35 -21.97 -2.29
C GLY A 345 -6.67 -23.45 -2.54
N GLY A 346 -7.55 -24.01 -1.73
CA GLY A 346 -7.93 -25.42 -1.85
C GLY A 346 -8.93 -25.84 -0.79
N TRP A 347 -9.05 -27.15 -0.60
CA TRP A 347 -9.86 -27.76 0.46
C TRP A 347 -8.95 -28.33 1.55
N ASP A 348 -9.21 -27.97 2.81
CA ASP A 348 -8.56 -28.56 3.97
C ASP A 348 -9.37 -29.81 4.38
N PRO A 349 -8.85 -31.04 4.16
CA PRO A 349 -9.57 -32.26 4.50
C PRO A 349 -9.63 -32.53 6.01
N GLU A 350 -8.71 -31.97 6.80
CA GLU A 350 -8.71 -32.16 8.26
C GLU A 350 -9.76 -31.28 8.94
N ARG A 351 -9.95 -30.06 8.42
CA ARG A 351 -10.93 -29.09 8.94
C ARG A 351 -12.24 -29.06 8.15
N GLU A 352 -12.34 -29.86 7.10
CA GLU A 352 -13.49 -29.99 6.20
C GLU A 352 -14.03 -28.63 5.70
N ARG A 353 -13.14 -27.76 5.22
CA ARG A 353 -13.50 -26.41 4.73
C ARG A 353 -12.61 -25.92 3.60
N PRO A 354 -13.07 -24.99 2.73
CA PRO A 354 -12.19 -24.33 1.80
C PRO A 354 -11.23 -23.40 2.55
N PHE A 355 -10.05 -23.17 1.97
CA PHE A 355 -9.11 -22.18 2.47
C PHE A 355 -8.57 -21.31 1.33
N ALA A 356 -8.21 -20.09 1.69
CA ALA A 356 -7.43 -19.17 0.87
C ALA A 356 -6.34 -18.56 1.75
N TYR A 357 -5.10 -18.75 1.35
CA TYR A 357 -3.91 -18.17 1.95
C TYR A 357 -3.33 -17.12 1.01
N TYR A 358 -2.88 -16.00 1.57
CA TYR A 358 -2.22 -14.93 0.84
C TYR A 358 -1.03 -14.42 1.66
N GLU A 359 0.15 -14.42 1.05
CA GLU A 359 1.39 -13.91 1.63
C GLU A 359 2.11 -13.01 0.64
N THR A 360 2.68 -11.92 1.15
CA THR A 360 3.76 -11.18 0.49
C THR A 360 5.08 -11.64 1.10
N VAL A 361 6.11 -11.90 0.29
CA VAL A 361 7.41 -12.36 0.80
C VAL A 361 8.45 -11.23 0.74
N ALA A 362 9.15 -11.01 1.86
CA ALA A 362 10.19 -10.00 1.99
C ALA A 362 11.44 -10.28 1.13
N GLY A 363 12.30 -9.28 0.97
CA GLY A 363 13.53 -9.41 0.19
C GLY A 363 14.58 -8.36 0.54
N GLY A 364 15.45 -8.04 -0.42
CA GLY A 364 16.55 -7.09 -0.19
C GLY A 364 16.13 -5.63 -0.20
N VAL A 365 16.70 -4.82 0.70
CA VAL A 365 16.65 -3.35 0.66
C VAL A 365 17.86 -2.81 -0.08
N GLY A 366 17.67 -1.77 -0.91
CA GLY A 366 18.75 -1.06 -1.59
C GLY A 366 19.83 -0.54 -0.65
N ALA A 367 21.11 -0.69 -1.04
CA ALA A 367 22.21 -0.06 -0.33
C ALA A 367 22.08 1.47 -0.36
N ARG A 368 22.40 2.12 0.76
CA ARG A 368 22.29 3.57 0.93
C ARG A 368 23.65 4.26 0.75
N PRO A 369 23.66 5.56 0.44
CA PRO A 369 24.84 6.39 0.63
C PRO A 369 25.29 6.31 2.09
N GLY A 370 26.34 5.54 2.37
CA GLY A 370 26.91 5.40 3.71
C GLY A 370 26.57 4.10 4.47
N LYS A 371 25.68 3.23 3.97
CA LYS A 371 25.26 2.03 4.72
C LYS A 371 24.73 0.90 3.84
N ASP A 372 25.05 -0.34 4.20
CA ASP A 372 24.50 -1.54 3.57
C ASP A 372 22.96 -1.56 3.60
N GLY A 373 22.37 -2.24 2.64
CA GLY A 373 20.96 -2.58 2.63
C GLY A 373 20.62 -3.62 3.69
N ALA A 374 19.42 -3.56 4.26
CA ALA A 374 18.93 -4.61 5.14
C ALA A 374 18.41 -5.81 4.32
N SER A 375 18.65 -7.02 4.81
CA SER A 375 18.18 -8.26 4.20
C SER A 375 16.81 -8.68 4.76
N ALA A 376 16.01 -9.36 3.95
CA ALA A 376 14.74 -9.96 4.36
C ALA A 376 13.72 -8.98 4.98
N ILE A 377 13.57 -7.78 4.40
CA ILE A 377 12.59 -6.77 4.85
C ILE A 377 11.63 -6.42 3.71
N HIS A 378 10.38 -6.11 4.07
CA HIS A 378 9.40 -5.54 3.16
C HIS A 378 9.77 -4.10 2.78
N THR A 379 9.64 -3.74 1.50
CA THR A 379 10.12 -2.47 0.97
C THR A 379 9.04 -1.72 0.21
N HIS A 380 9.06 -0.40 0.36
CA HIS A 380 8.23 0.54 -0.39
C HIS A 380 6.74 0.26 -0.24
N MET A 381 6.10 -0.28 -1.27
CA MET A 381 4.65 -0.49 -1.32
C MET A 381 4.21 -1.71 -0.48
N THR A 382 5.12 -2.38 0.22
CA THR A 382 4.85 -3.50 1.14
C THR A 382 5.26 -3.12 2.56
N ASN A 383 4.36 -3.32 3.52
CA ASN A 383 4.58 -3.06 4.95
C ASN A 383 3.82 -4.07 5.84
N THR A 384 4.01 -5.35 5.55
CA THR A 384 3.41 -6.46 6.30
C THR A 384 4.45 -7.06 7.24
N LEU A 385 3.99 -7.57 8.39
CA LEU A 385 4.82 -8.46 9.21
C LEU A 385 4.88 -9.84 8.55
N ASN A 386 5.98 -10.56 8.75
CA ASN A 386 6.08 -11.93 8.26
C ASN A 386 5.03 -12.83 8.93
N THR A 387 4.50 -13.81 8.20
CA THR A 387 3.61 -14.82 8.77
C THR A 387 4.42 -15.74 9.69
N PRO A 388 4.11 -15.85 11.00
CA PRO A 388 4.79 -16.80 11.87
C PRO A 388 4.55 -18.23 11.36
N THR A 389 5.62 -19.02 11.29
CA THR A 389 5.57 -20.39 10.77
C THR A 389 4.53 -21.24 11.49
N GLU A 390 4.55 -21.26 12.82
CA GLU A 390 3.60 -22.03 13.63
C GLU A 390 2.15 -21.58 13.40
N ALA A 391 1.91 -20.29 13.20
CA ALA A 391 0.57 -19.77 12.92
C ALA A 391 0.07 -20.20 11.53
N LEU A 392 0.95 -20.21 10.53
CA LEU A 392 0.63 -20.70 9.18
C LEU A 392 0.26 -22.18 9.22
N GLU A 393 1.12 -23.02 9.80
CA GLU A 393 0.93 -24.47 9.86
C GLU A 393 -0.26 -24.88 10.74
N PHE A 394 -0.59 -24.07 11.75
CA PHE A 394 -1.78 -24.29 12.56
C PHE A 394 -3.08 -23.96 11.81
N ALA A 395 -3.07 -22.91 10.97
CA ALA A 395 -4.28 -22.39 10.35
C ALA A 395 -4.62 -23.04 9.01
N TYR A 396 -3.63 -23.59 8.31
CA TYR A 396 -3.75 -24.07 6.92
C TYR A 396 -3.08 -25.44 6.74
N PRO A 397 -3.52 -26.23 5.74
CA PRO A 397 -2.89 -27.51 5.38
C PRO A 397 -1.58 -27.26 4.59
N LEU A 398 -0.66 -26.52 5.20
CA LEU A 398 0.59 -26.05 4.65
C LEU A 398 1.71 -26.30 5.66
N ARG A 399 2.93 -26.58 5.18
CA ARG A 399 4.11 -26.73 6.04
C ARG A 399 5.29 -25.94 5.53
N VAL A 400 5.94 -25.17 6.39
CA VAL A 400 7.15 -24.43 6.03
C VAL A 400 8.35 -25.37 6.10
N ARG A 401 8.95 -25.64 4.95
CA ARG A 401 10.17 -26.48 4.87
C ARG A 401 11.44 -25.67 4.96
N ARG A 402 11.42 -24.42 4.49
CA ARG A 402 12.58 -23.52 4.52
C ARG A 402 12.13 -22.08 4.63
N TYR A 403 12.78 -21.34 5.53
CA TYR A 403 12.64 -19.90 5.61
C TYR A 403 13.97 -19.30 6.07
N GLU A 404 14.73 -18.71 5.15
CA GLU A 404 16.07 -18.18 5.44
C GLU A 404 16.43 -17.00 4.55
N ILE A 405 17.50 -16.29 4.92
CA ILE A 405 18.11 -15.26 4.08
C ILE A 405 18.80 -15.91 2.89
N ARG A 406 18.51 -15.43 1.69
CA ARG A 406 19.14 -15.86 0.42
C ARG A 406 20.51 -15.21 0.27
N SER A 407 21.47 -15.71 1.03
CA SER A 407 22.81 -15.11 1.17
C SER A 407 23.52 -14.89 -0.18
N GLY A 408 24.08 -13.70 -0.37
CA GLY A 408 24.81 -13.31 -1.57
C GLY A 408 23.93 -13.01 -2.79
N SER A 409 22.65 -12.76 -2.58
CA SER A 409 21.73 -12.27 -3.61
C SER A 409 21.76 -10.75 -3.78
N GLY A 410 22.18 -10.00 -2.76
CA GLY A 410 22.43 -8.57 -2.82
C GLY A 410 23.59 -8.21 -3.75
N GLY A 411 23.45 -7.09 -4.45
CA GLY A 411 24.46 -6.55 -5.36
C GLY A 411 25.66 -6.01 -4.58
N ALA A 412 26.86 -6.26 -5.11
CA ALA A 412 28.09 -5.80 -4.49
C ALA A 412 28.24 -4.28 -4.64
N GLY A 413 28.84 -3.64 -3.66
CA GLY A 413 29.22 -2.23 -3.74
C GLY A 413 30.22 -1.88 -2.65
N ARG A 414 30.54 -0.59 -2.51
CA ARG A 414 31.16 -0.12 -1.26
C ARG A 414 30.24 -0.45 -0.08
N TYR A 415 28.93 -0.31 -0.31
CA TYR A 415 27.87 -0.81 0.52
C TYR A 415 27.07 -1.85 -0.26
N SER A 416 26.87 -3.01 0.35
CA SER A 416 26.18 -4.14 -0.27
C SER A 416 24.67 -3.96 -0.22
N GLY A 417 23.99 -4.36 -1.30
CA GLY A 417 22.53 -4.48 -1.27
C GLY A 417 22.10 -5.57 -0.30
N GLY A 418 20.91 -5.43 0.28
CA GLY A 418 20.32 -6.46 1.14
C GLY A 418 20.05 -7.75 0.37
N ASP A 419 20.18 -8.88 1.07
CA ASP A 419 19.84 -10.19 0.53
C ASP A 419 18.32 -10.44 0.58
N GLY A 420 17.85 -11.20 -0.40
CA GLY A 420 16.49 -11.73 -0.46
C GLY A 420 16.24 -12.84 0.57
N VAL A 421 15.17 -13.61 0.33
CA VAL A 421 14.68 -14.70 1.18
C VAL A 421 14.47 -15.95 0.34
N ILE A 422 14.68 -17.12 0.94
CA ILE A 422 14.16 -18.39 0.44
C ILE A 422 12.98 -18.78 1.32
N ARG A 423 11.79 -18.87 0.73
CA ARG A 423 10.54 -19.30 1.38
C ARG A 423 10.04 -20.54 0.66
N GLU A 424 9.99 -21.67 1.36
CA GLU A 424 9.53 -22.96 0.81
C GLU A 424 8.36 -23.50 1.63
N ILE A 425 7.23 -23.69 0.97
CA ILE A 425 5.98 -24.18 1.56
C ILE A 425 5.60 -25.48 0.86
N GLU A 426 5.46 -26.55 1.64
CA GLU A 426 4.88 -27.82 1.23
C GLU A 426 3.36 -27.78 1.37
N LEU A 427 2.67 -28.29 0.36
CA LEU A 427 1.22 -28.43 0.34
C LEU A 427 0.85 -29.77 1.00
N LEU A 428 0.00 -29.75 2.03
CA LEU A 428 -0.48 -30.98 2.70
C LEU A 428 -1.79 -31.49 2.12
N THR A 429 -2.29 -30.86 1.05
CA THR A 429 -3.49 -31.20 0.28
C THR A 429 -3.31 -30.66 -1.13
N ASP A 430 -4.11 -31.14 -2.08
CA ASP A 430 -4.15 -30.56 -3.42
C ASP A 430 -4.60 -29.10 -3.35
N ALA A 431 -3.91 -28.22 -4.06
CA ALA A 431 -4.18 -26.79 -4.01
C ALA A 431 -3.88 -26.09 -5.34
N HIS A 432 -4.60 -25.01 -5.58
CA HIS A 432 -4.30 -24.06 -6.63
C HIS A 432 -3.35 -22.99 -6.09
N VAL A 433 -2.22 -22.81 -6.75
CA VAL A 433 -1.18 -21.85 -6.40
C VAL A 433 -1.13 -20.76 -7.46
N THR A 434 -1.25 -19.51 -7.04
CA THR A 434 -1.03 -18.34 -7.90
C THR A 434 0.14 -17.53 -7.37
N ILE A 435 1.07 -17.21 -8.27
CA ILE A 435 2.20 -16.33 -7.98
C ILE A 435 2.08 -15.08 -8.82
N LEU A 436 2.27 -13.93 -8.17
CA LEU A 436 2.38 -12.64 -8.81
C LEU A 436 3.62 -11.93 -8.27
N SER A 437 4.67 -11.92 -9.08
CA SER A 437 6.00 -11.46 -8.73
C SER A 437 6.70 -10.84 -9.93
N GLU A 438 7.68 -10.01 -9.65
CA GLU A 438 8.50 -9.28 -10.61
C GLU A 438 9.99 -9.57 -10.38
N ARG A 439 10.86 -8.98 -11.22
CA ARG A 439 12.32 -9.01 -11.07
C ARG A 439 12.92 -10.41 -11.24
N GLN A 440 12.35 -11.19 -12.14
CA GLN A 440 12.85 -12.45 -12.66
C GLN A 440 13.71 -12.27 -13.92
N ARG A 441 13.46 -11.21 -14.70
CA ARG A 441 14.24 -10.87 -15.90
C ARG A 441 15.10 -9.63 -15.69
N PHE A 442 14.51 -8.54 -15.20
CA PHE A 442 15.21 -7.27 -15.02
C PHE A 442 15.70 -7.08 -13.59
N ARG A 443 17.02 -7.14 -13.38
CA ARG A 443 17.65 -7.06 -12.06
C ARG A 443 17.42 -5.70 -11.36
N PRO A 444 17.26 -5.67 -10.02
CA PRO A 444 17.34 -4.45 -9.23
C PRO A 444 18.65 -3.71 -9.48
N TYR A 445 18.58 -2.44 -9.87
CA TYR A 445 19.77 -1.66 -10.26
C TYR A 445 20.60 -1.22 -9.05
N GLY A 446 21.92 -1.24 -9.19
CA GLY A 446 22.83 -0.56 -8.26
C GLY A 446 22.95 0.94 -8.56
N LEU A 447 23.56 1.69 -7.65
CA LEU A 447 23.82 3.12 -7.82
C LEU A 447 25.29 3.47 -7.54
N ALA A 448 25.75 4.59 -8.11
CA ALA A 448 27.11 5.11 -7.92
C ALA A 448 28.23 4.07 -8.20
N GLY A 449 28.01 3.20 -9.19
CA GLY A 449 28.94 2.11 -9.55
C GLY A 449 28.79 0.82 -8.74
N GLY A 450 27.76 0.70 -7.90
CA GLY A 450 27.36 -0.56 -7.29
C GLY A 450 26.71 -1.50 -8.31
N GLU A 451 26.84 -2.80 -8.06
CA GLU A 451 26.31 -3.86 -8.92
C GLU A 451 24.82 -4.13 -8.63
N SER A 452 24.14 -4.71 -9.61
CA SER A 452 22.74 -5.12 -9.48
C SER A 452 22.56 -6.32 -8.56
N GLY A 453 21.40 -6.36 -7.87
CA GLY A 453 20.96 -7.55 -7.15
C GLY A 453 20.64 -8.73 -8.08
N ARG A 454 20.61 -9.94 -7.53
CA ARG A 454 20.16 -11.13 -8.26
C ARG A 454 18.65 -11.08 -8.46
N VAL A 455 18.20 -11.61 -9.59
CA VAL A 455 16.78 -11.86 -9.87
C VAL A 455 16.16 -12.84 -8.89
N GLY A 456 14.85 -12.74 -8.74
CA GLY A 456 14.03 -13.72 -8.06
C GLY A 456 13.81 -14.98 -8.90
N LYS A 457 13.36 -16.07 -8.27
CA LYS A 457 12.99 -17.33 -8.92
C LYS A 457 11.82 -17.99 -8.19
N ASN A 458 10.87 -18.51 -8.94
CA ASN A 458 9.79 -19.34 -8.41
C ASN A 458 9.98 -20.78 -8.89
N ARG A 459 9.72 -21.75 -8.01
CA ARG A 459 9.81 -23.17 -8.37
C ARG A 459 8.70 -24.00 -7.76
N LEU A 460 8.23 -24.97 -8.52
CA LEU A 460 7.42 -26.08 -8.04
C LEU A 460 8.32 -27.32 -7.94
N LEU A 461 8.32 -27.98 -6.78
CA LEU A 461 9.08 -29.19 -6.55
C LEU A 461 8.12 -30.36 -6.34
N HIS A 462 8.17 -31.34 -7.24
CA HIS A 462 7.40 -32.58 -7.18
C HIS A 462 8.36 -33.75 -6.88
N GLY A 463 8.45 -34.16 -5.62
CA GLY A 463 9.51 -35.07 -5.16
C GLY A 463 10.90 -34.49 -5.41
N ASP A 464 11.68 -35.16 -6.27
CA ASP A 464 13.02 -34.73 -6.71
C ASP A 464 13.02 -33.87 -7.99
N GLN A 465 11.87 -33.76 -8.68
CA GLN A 465 11.74 -32.93 -9.86
C GLN A 465 11.56 -31.47 -9.46
N VAL A 466 12.18 -30.59 -10.24
CA VAL A 466 12.15 -29.14 -10.01
C VAL A 466 11.76 -28.45 -11.31
N GLU A 467 10.63 -27.75 -11.28
CA GLU A 467 10.12 -26.92 -12.37
C GLU A 467 10.31 -25.44 -12.03
N ASP A 468 10.92 -24.66 -12.92
CA ASP A 468 10.97 -23.20 -12.79
C ASP A 468 9.63 -22.61 -13.27
N LEU A 469 8.99 -21.81 -12.41
CA LEU A 469 7.73 -21.13 -12.68
C LEU A 469 7.97 -19.67 -13.08
N PRO A 470 7.16 -19.08 -13.98
CA PRO A 470 7.27 -17.68 -14.32
C PRO A 470 6.80 -16.76 -13.17
N GLY A 471 7.01 -15.45 -13.34
CA GLY A 471 6.66 -14.44 -12.33
C GLY A 471 5.17 -14.28 -12.10
N LYS A 472 4.36 -14.58 -13.12
CA LYS A 472 2.89 -14.50 -13.08
C LYS A 472 2.35 -15.81 -13.58
N VAL A 473 1.81 -16.62 -12.67
CA VAL A 473 1.33 -17.96 -13.02
C VAL A 473 0.25 -18.43 -12.05
N SER A 474 -0.62 -19.28 -12.56
CA SER A 474 -1.59 -20.06 -11.80
C SER A 474 -1.39 -21.53 -12.15
N VAL A 475 -1.13 -22.37 -11.16
CA VAL A 475 -0.90 -23.81 -11.35
C VAL A 475 -1.72 -24.62 -10.35
N GLN A 476 -2.12 -25.82 -10.78
CA GLN A 476 -2.60 -26.84 -9.85
C GLN A 476 -1.40 -27.62 -9.33
N ALA A 477 -1.33 -27.78 -8.02
CA ALA A 477 -0.27 -28.51 -7.34
C ALA A 477 -0.89 -29.59 -6.44
N GLN A 478 -0.20 -30.71 -6.33
CA GLN A 478 -0.68 -31.89 -5.60
C GLN A 478 -0.21 -31.87 -4.15
N GLN A 479 -0.87 -32.64 -3.31
CA GLN A 479 -0.37 -32.95 -1.97
C GLN A 479 1.08 -33.46 -2.03
N GLY A 480 1.94 -32.88 -1.19
CA GLY A 480 3.37 -33.18 -1.12
C GLY A 480 4.24 -32.29 -2.00
N ASP A 481 3.65 -31.55 -2.95
CA ASP A 481 4.39 -30.57 -3.75
C ASP A 481 4.88 -29.42 -2.87
N ARG A 482 6.01 -28.82 -3.28
CA ARG A 482 6.59 -27.67 -2.57
C ARG A 482 6.74 -26.48 -3.50
N ILE A 483 6.21 -25.34 -3.06
CA ILE A 483 6.41 -24.04 -3.70
C ILE A 483 7.60 -23.36 -3.04
N ARG A 484 8.65 -23.08 -3.82
CA ARG A 484 9.82 -22.33 -3.38
C ARG A 484 9.88 -20.98 -4.08
N ILE A 485 9.83 -19.92 -3.29
CA ILE A 485 10.08 -18.54 -3.72
C ILE A 485 11.48 -18.13 -3.23
N GLU A 486 12.35 -17.83 -4.19
CA GLU A 486 13.62 -17.16 -3.97
C GLU A 486 13.45 -15.68 -4.32
N THR A 487 13.31 -14.80 -3.33
CA THR A 487 13.06 -13.38 -3.61
C THR A 487 14.32 -12.66 -4.13
N PRO A 488 14.18 -11.56 -4.89
CA PRO A 488 15.31 -10.80 -5.39
C PRO A 488 16.16 -10.21 -4.26
N GLY A 489 17.47 -10.11 -4.51
CA GLY A 489 18.33 -9.24 -3.71
C GLY A 489 18.24 -7.80 -4.20
N ALA A 490 18.81 -6.85 -3.47
CA ALA A 490 18.80 -5.44 -3.84
C ALA A 490 20.09 -4.98 -4.53
N GLY A 491 20.08 -3.80 -5.15
CA GLY A 491 21.27 -3.19 -5.72
C GLY A 491 22.28 -2.71 -4.66
N GLY A 492 23.57 -2.79 -4.99
CA GLY A 492 24.66 -2.21 -4.21
C GLY A 492 24.86 -0.72 -4.47
N HIS A 493 25.63 -0.06 -3.60
CA HIS A 493 25.93 1.37 -3.72
C HIS A 493 27.43 1.63 -3.64
N GLY A 494 27.96 2.41 -4.60
CA GLY A 494 29.38 2.69 -4.71
C GLY A 494 30.15 1.54 -5.35
N SER A 495 31.27 1.81 -6.02
CA SER A 495 32.12 0.77 -6.59
C SER A 495 32.60 -0.23 -5.51
N PRO A 496 32.51 -1.55 -5.78
CA PRO A 496 33.07 -2.57 -4.89
C PRO A 496 34.54 -2.29 -4.58
N LYS A 497 34.95 -2.50 -3.33
CA LYS A 497 36.39 -2.49 -3.02
C LYS A 497 37.03 -3.63 -3.81
N ARG A 498 38.06 -3.33 -4.62
CA ARG A 498 38.88 -4.37 -5.26
C ARG A 498 39.38 -5.31 -4.16
N ARG A 499 39.02 -6.59 -4.28
CA ARG A 499 39.46 -7.63 -3.36
C ARG A 499 40.96 -7.89 -3.51
#